data_AF-A0A1Y1KYN8-F1
#
_entry.id   AF-A0A1Y1KYN8-F1
#
_cell.length_a   1.000
_cell.length_b   1.000
_cell.length_c   1.000
_cell.angle_alpha   90.00
_cell.angle_beta   90.00
_cell.angle_gamma   90.00
#
_symmetry.space_group_name_H-M   'P 1'
#
loop_
_entity.id
_entity.type
_entity.pdbx_description
1 polymer ?
#
loop_
_entity_poly.entity_id
_entity_poly.type
_entity_poly.pdbx_seq_one_letter_code
_entity_poly.pdbx_strand_id
1 'polypeptide(L)'
;TISAEPADYSFRNYIAYAIYAPLYLAGPILTFNDYISQLKFKAASIEKPRTIRYGVRFLLVLLAMELILHFDYVGAISLANPVWGDYSAAQLSLLSFFNLHIIWLKLLLPW
;
A
#
# COMPACT_ATOMS: atom_id res chain seq x y z
N THR A 1 6.11 -8.16 -25.47
CA THR A 1 4.83 -8.48 -24.80
C THR A 1 3.91 -9.10 -25.83
N ILE A 2 3.21 -10.18 -25.48
CA ILE A 2 2.24 -10.83 -26.39
C ILE A 2 0.96 -10.00 -26.34
N SER A 3 0.39 -9.65 -27.50
CA SER A 3 -0.88 -8.93 -27.53
C SER A 3 -1.99 -9.79 -26.94
N ALA A 4 -2.89 -9.16 -26.17
CA ALA A 4 -4.14 -9.79 -25.80
C ALA A 4 -4.96 -10.16 -27.06
N GLU A 5 -5.87 -11.14 -26.93
CA GLU A 5 -6.76 -11.52 -28.03
C GLU A 5 -7.78 -10.40 -28.27
N PRO A 6 -8.30 -10.21 -29.49
CA PRO A 6 -9.26 -9.15 -29.79
C PRO A 6 -10.48 -9.13 -28.84
N ALA A 7 -10.93 -10.31 -28.39
CA ALA A 7 -12.05 -10.44 -27.45
C ALA A 7 -11.74 -9.93 -26.02
N ASP A 8 -10.47 -9.87 -25.64
CA ASP A 8 -10.05 -9.38 -24.32
C ASP A 8 -10.13 -7.85 -24.21
N TYR A 9 -10.14 -7.13 -25.33
CA TYR A 9 -10.32 -5.67 -25.38
C TYR A 9 -11.78 -5.29 -25.17
N SER A 10 -12.31 -5.63 -24.00
CA SER A 10 -13.67 -5.34 -23.57
C SER A 10 -13.70 -4.24 -22.51
N PHE A 11 -14.83 -3.54 -22.41
CA PHE A 11 -15.04 -2.50 -21.39
C PHE A 11 -14.81 -3.04 -19.97
N ARG A 12 -15.27 -4.27 -19.69
CA ARG A 12 -15.09 -4.93 -18.40
C ARG A 12 -13.61 -5.10 -18.04
N ASN A 13 -12.82 -5.64 -18.97
CA ASN A 13 -11.39 -5.86 -18.75
C ASN A 13 -10.63 -4.55 -18.63
N TYR A 14 -11.02 -3.54 -19.42
CA TYR A 14 -10.44 -2.20 -19.33
C TYR A 14 -10.68 -1.56 -17.96
N ILE A 15 -11.90 -1.60 -17.45
CA ILE A 15 -12.21 -1.09 -16.10
C ILE A 15 -11.46 -1.88 -15.03
N ALA A 16 -11.42 -3.21 -15.12
CA ALA A 16 -10.70 -4.06 -14.17
C ALA A 16 -9.20 -3.73 -14.12
N TYR A 17 -8.59 -3.45 -15.27
CA TYR A 17 -7.21 -2.96 -15.37
C TYR A 17 -7.07 -1.54 -14.80
N ALA A 18 -7.98 -0.63 -15.16
CA ALA A 18 -7.93 0.76 -14.72
C ALA A 18 -8.02 0.89 -13.20
N ILE A 19 -8.81 0.06 -12.51
CA ILE A 19 -8.97 0.10 -11.05
C ILE A 19 -8.02 -0.86 -10.31
N TYR A 20 -7.06 -1.48 -11.00
CA TYR A 20 -6.17 -2.47 -10.38
C TYR A 20 -5.24 -1.78 -9.38
N ALA A 21 -5.53 -1.97 -8.08
CA ALA A 21 -4.90 -1.26 -6.97
C ALA A 21 -3.35 -1.20 -7.00
N PRO A 22 -2.62 -2.26 -7.43
CA PRO A 22 -1.17 -2.19 -7.56
C PRO A 22 -0.65 -1.09 -8.51
N LEU A 23 -1.41 -0.68 -9.55
CA LEU A 23 -1.03 0.45 -10.42
C LEU A 23 -0.98 1.79 -9.67
N TYR A 24 -1.76 1.94 -8.60
CA TYR A 24 -1.87 3.21 -7.86
C TYR A 24 -0.98 3.27 -6.62
N LEU A 25 -0.73 2.13 -5.98
CA LEU A 25 -0.18 2.10 -4.62
C LEU A 25 1.31 1.78 -4.55
N ALA A 26 1.83 0.85 -5.35
CA ALA A 26 3.20 0.33 -5.17
C ALA A 26 3.85 -0.34 -6.40
N GLY A 27 3.17 -0.42 -7.54
CA GLY A 27 3.60 -1.28 -8.65
C GLY A 27 4.26 -0.53 -9.80
N PRO A 28 5.33 -1.07 -10.41
CA PRO A 28 5.82 -0.60 -11.71
C PRO A 28 4.68 -0.57 -12.74
N ILE A 29 4.77 0.36 -13.69
CA ILE A 29 3.77 0.54 -14.74
C ILE A 29 3.57 -0.79 -15.49
N LEU A 30 2.44 -1.46 -15.24
CA LEU A 30 2.03 -2.69 -15.90
C LEU A 30 1.17 -2.32 -17.10
N THR A 31 1.43 -2.89 -18.28
CA THR A 31 0.60 -2.62 -19.46
C THR A 31 -0.68 -3.47 -19.46
N PHE A 32 -1.71 -3.04 -20.20
CA PHE A 32 -2.95 -3.81 -20.34
C PHE A 32 -2.69 -5.25 -20.84
N ASN A 33 -1.81 -5.41 -21.84
CA ASN A 33 -1.48 -6.73 -22.39
C ASN A 33 -0.83 -7.65 -21.34
N ASP A 34 0.05 -7.10 -20.50
CA ASP A 34 0.69 -7.88 -19.43
C ASP A 34 -0.32 -8.24 -18.33
N TYR A 35 -1.24 -7.33 -17.99
CA TYR A 35 -2.34 -7.59 -17.07
C TYR A 35 -3.22 -8.75 -17.55
N ILE A 36 -3.68 -8.72 -18.81
CA ILE A 36 -4.48 -9.81 -19.38
C ILE A 36 -3.70 -11.13 -19.41
N SER A 37 -2.42 -11.08 -19.78
CA SER A 37 -1.55 -12.26 -19.76
C SER A 37 -1.45 -12.88 -18.37
N GLN A 38 -1.26 -12.09 -17.32
CA GLN A 38 -1.19 -12.57 -15.94
C GLN A 38 -2.51 -13.13 -15.41
N LEU A 39 -3.65 -12.63 -15.91
CA LEU A 39 -4.96 -13.20 -15.58
C LEU A 39 -5.16 -14.59 -16.20
N LYS A 40 -4.69 -14.80 -17.42
CA LYS A 40 -4.76 -16.10 -18.12
C LYS A 40 -3.73 -17.10 -17.60
N PHE A 41 -2.52 -16.63 -17.31
CA PHE A 41 -1.37 -17.43 -16.93
C PHE A 41 -0.89 -17.08 -15.53
N LYS A 42 -1.41 -17.82 -14.54
CA LYS A 42 -1.03 -17.66 -13.15
C LYS A 42 0.45 -17.98 -12.95
N ALA A 43 1.21 -17.02 -12.38
CA ALA A 43 2.61 -17.25 -12.03
C ALA A 43 2.76 -18.40 -11.02
N ALA A 44 3.77 -19.25 -11.21
CA ALA A 44 4.03 -20.42 -10.36
C ALA A 44 4.26 -20.06 -8.88
N SER A 45 4.74 -18.84 -8.61
CA SER A 45 4.96 -18.33 -7.24
C SER A 45 3.67 -17.98 -6.48
N ILE A 46 2.53 -17.87 -7.18
CA ILE A 46 1.24 -17.54 -6.57
C ILE A 46 0.59 -18.84 -6.09
N GLU A 47 0.61 -19.07 -4.79
CA GLU A 47 -0.04 -20.22 -4.15
C GLU A 47 -1.09 -19.74 -3.15
N LYS A 48 -2.27 -20.39 -3.11
CA LYS A 48 -3.33 -20.06 -2.15
C LYS A 48 -2.84 -19.94 -0.70
N PRO A 49 -2.09 -20.91 -0.12
CA PRO A 49 -1.61 -20.79 1.25
C PRO A 49 -0.62 -19.64 1.45
N ARG A 50 0.18 -19.31 0.43
CA ARG A 50 1.06 -18.14 0.46
C ARG A 50 0.22 -16.85 0.45
N THR A 51 -0.73 -16.71 -0.47
CA THR A 51 -1.63 -15.55 -0.56
C THR A 51 -2.40 -15.31 0.73
N ILE A 52 -2.92 -16.37 1.37
CA ILE A 52 -3.64 -16.25 2.65
C ILE A 52 -2.69 -15.73 3.74
N ARG A 53 -1.46 -16.24 3.85
CA ARG A 53 -0.48 -15.74 4.82
C ARG A 53 -0.14 -14.26 4.62
N TYR A 54 0.03 -13.82 3.37
CA TYR A 54 0.21 -12.40 3.05
C TYR A 54 -1.01 -11.56 3.42
N GLY A 55 -2.22 -12.06 3.16
CA GLY A 55 -3.46 -11.39 3.57
C GLY A 55 -3.59 -11.25 5.08
N VAL A 56 -3.30 -12.30 5.85
CA VAL A 56 -3.31 -12.25 7.32
C VAL A 56 -2.24 -11.28 7.83
N ARG A 57 -1.01 -11.34 7.31
CA ARG A 57 0.04 -10.37 7.63
C ARG A 57 -0.42 -8.94 7.37
N PHE A 58 -0.98 -8.66 6.20
CA PHE A 58 -1.50 -7.35 5.83
C PHE A 58 -2.54 -6.86 6.84
N LEU A 59 -3.53 -7.70 7.18
CA LEU A 59 -4.57 -7.35 8.14
C LEU A 59 -4.01 -7.06 9.53
N LEU A 60 -3.03 -7.84 9.99
CA LEU A 60 -2.37 -7.63 11.28
C LEU A 60 -1.57 -6.31 11.29
N VAL A 61 -0.83 -6.01 10.22
CA VAL A 61 -0.09 -4.75 10.07
C VAL A 61 -1.04 -3.57 10.01
N LEU A 62 -2.14 -3.68 9.25
CA LEU A 62 -3.17 -2.64 9.16
C LEU A 62 -3.80 -2.37 10.53
N LEU A 63 -4.21 -3.42 11.24
CA LEU A 63 -4.76 -3.29 12.60
C LEU A 63 -3.75 -2.63 13.55
N ALA A 64 -2.49 -3.07 13.53
CA ALA A 64 -1.45 -2.51 14.37
C ALA A 64 -1.21 -1.02 14.07
N MET A 65 -1.20 -0.64 12.79
CA MET A 65 -1.08 0.76 12.36
C MET A 65 -2.27 1.61 12.85
N GLU A 66 -3.51 1.13 12.68
CA GLU A 66 -4.71 1.83 13.14
C GLU A 66 -4.72 2.00 14.67
N LEU A 67 -4.31 0.97 15.42
CA LEU A 67 -4.18 1.07 16.88
C LEU A 67 -3.13 2.09 17.30
N ILE A 68 -1.96 2.10 16.65
CA ILE A 68 -0.91 3.08 16.94
C ILE A 68 -1.41 4.50 16.63
N LEU A 69 -2.01 4.73 15.46
CA LEU A 69 -2.57 6.03 15.07
C LEU A 69 -3.69 6.51 16.01
N HIS A 70 -4.44 5.59 16.64
CA HIS A 70 -5.48 5.94 17.58
C HIS A 70 -4.93 6.58 18.88
N PHE A 71 -3.76 6.13 19.33
CA PHE A 71 -3.12 6.61 20.55
C PHE A 71 -2.00 7.62 20.31
N ASP A 72 -1.41 7.62 19.12
CA ASP A 72 -0.32 8.49 18.72
C ASP A 72 -0.81 9.61 17.80
N TYR A 73 -0.93 10.81 18.38
CA TYR A 73 -1.45 12.00 17.71
C TYR A 73 -0.39 12.80 16.95
N VAL A 74 0.84 12.28 16.75
CA VAL A 74 1.92 12.98 16.02
C VAL A 74 1.45 13.51 14.66
N GLY A 75 0.66 12.72 13.92
CA GLY A 75 0.09 13.16 12.64
C GLY A 75 -0.89 14.34 12.77
N ALA A 76 -1.77 14.30 13.78
CA ALA A 76 -2.71 15.39 14.04
C ALA A 76 -1.99 16.66 14.50
N ILE A 77 -0.97 16.53 15.35
CA ILE A 77 -0.12 17.64 15.79
C ILE A 77 0.54 18.29 14.58
N SER A 78 1.08 17.50 13.64
CA SER A 78 1.71 18.03 12.42
C SER A 78 0.73 18.82 11.54
N LEU A 79 -0.53 18.39 11.45
CA LEU A 79 -1.59 19.06 10.68
C LEU A 79 -2.16 20.30 11.39
N ALA A 80 -2.00 20.42 12.70
CA ALA A 80 -2.53 21.53 13.51
C ALA A 80 -1.71 22.83 13.39
N ASN A 81 -0.71 22.90 12.50
CA ASN A 81 0.23 24.03 12.35
C ASN A 81 0.88 24.47 13.67
N PRO A 82 1.63 23.58 14.35
CA PRO A 82 2.24 23.89 15.63
C PRO A 82 3.42 24.85 15.44
N VAL A 83 3.66 25.69 16.44
CA VAL A 83 4.86 26.53 16.49
C VAL A 83 6.01 25.65 16.98
N TRP A 84 6.80 25.11 16.05
CA TRP A 84 7.88 24.15 16.36
C TRP A 84 8.94 24.68 17.34
N GLY A 85 9.11 26.01 17.41
CA GLY A 85 10.03 26.66 18.34
C GLY A 85 9.66 26.54 19.81
N ASP A 86 8.41 26.22 20.13
CA ASP A 86 7.93 26.07 21.51
C ASP A 86 8.29 24.70 22.12
N TYR A 87 8.73 23.76 21.28
CA TYR A 87 9.10 22.42 21.69
C TYR A 87 10.59 22.35 21.98
N SER A 88 10.94 21.70 23.08
CA SER A 88 12.33 21.35 23.36
C SER A 88 12.87 20.35 22.33
N ALA A 89 14.19 20.27 22.20
CA ALA A 89 14.85 19.31 21.31
C ALA A 89 14.44 17.85 21.62
N ALA A 90 14.21 17.51 22.88
CA ALA A 90 13.76 16.18 23.29
C ALA A 90 12.30 15.88 22.87
N GLN A 91 11.42 16.88 22.90
CA GLN A 91 10.04 16.71 22.44
C GLN A 91 9.99 16.55 20.92
N LEU A 92 10.77 17.36 20.19
CA LEU A 92 10.86 17.27 18.73
C LEU A 92 11.47 15.93 18.27
N SER A 93 12.49 15.42 18.98
CA SER A 93 13.10 14.13 18.63
C SER A 93 12.12 12.98 18.84
N LEU A 94 11.35 12.99 19.94
CA LEU A 94 10.32 11.99 20.21
C LEU A 94 9.20 12.05 19.15
N LEU A 95 8.73 13.25 18.82
CA LEU A 95 7.69 13.44 17.81
C LEU A 95 8.15 12.94 16.44
N SER A 96 9.40 13.24 16.06
CA SER A 96 10.00 12.80 14.80
C SER A 96 10.18 11.28 14.76
N PHE A 97 10.60 10.67 15.87
CA PHE A 97 10.75 9.22 15.99
C PHE A 97 9.42 8.49 15.74
N PHE A 98 8.34 8.94 16.38
CA PHE A 98 7.02 8.35 16.18
C PHE A 98 6.45 8.61 14.78
N ASN A 99 6.70 9.78 14.20
CA ASN A 99 6.34 10.03 12.81
C ASN A 99 7.02 9.02 11.86
N LEU A 100 8.31 8.72 12.10
CA LEU A 100 9.04 7.71 11.34
C LEU A 100 8.46 6.30 11.55
N HIS A 101 8.03 5.96 12.78
CA HIS A 101 7.36 4.70 13.07
C HIS A 101 6.08 4.54 12.26
N ILE A 102 5.25 5.59 12.18
CA ILE A 102 4.02 5.60 11.39
C ILE A 102 4.33 5.43 9.89
N ILE A 103 5.34 6.14 9.37
CA ILE A 103 5.75 6.01 7.96
C ILE A 103 6.21 4.57 7.68
N TRP A 104 7.00 3.98 8.56
CA TRP A 104 7.47 2.60 8.41
C TRP A 104 6.30 1.60 8.37
N LEU A 105 5.29 1.76 9.23
CA LEU A 105 4.08 0.91 9.22
C LEU A 105 3.29 1.05 7.91
N LYS A 106 3.15 2.27 7.38
CA LYS A 106 2.51 2.51 6.07
C LYS A 106 3.24 1.81 4.94
N LEU A 107 4.58 1.84 4.95
CA LEU A 107 5.39 1.12 3.98
C LEU A 107 5.24 -0.40 4.14
N LEU A 108 5.08 -0.92 5.35
CA LEU A 108 4.94 -2.35 5.59
C LEU A 108 3.65 -2.97 5.00
N LEU A 109 2.63 -2.16 4.69
CA LEU A 109 1.37 -2.63 4.10
C LEU A 109 1.53 -3.22 2.68
N PRO A 110 2.16 -2.53 1.71
CA PRO A 110 2.37 -3.08 0.36
C PRO A 110 3.44 -4.18 0.27
N TRP A 111 4.36 -4.28 1.24
CA TRP A 111 5.47 -5.25 1.26
C TRP A 111 5.16 -6.52 2.04
#